data_AF-A0A800IJS0-F1
#
_entry.id   AF-A0A800IJS0-F1
#
_cell.length_a   1.000
_cell.length_b   1.000
_cell.length_c   1.000
_cell.angle_alpha   90.00
_cell.angle_beta   90.00
_cell.angle_gamma   90.00
#
_symmetry.space_group_name_H-M   'P 1'
#
loop_
_entity.id
_entity.type
_entity.pdbx_description
1 polymer ?
#
loop_
_entity_poly.entity_id
_entity_poly.type
_entity_poly.pdbx_seq_one_letter_code
_entity_poly.pdbx_strand_id
1 'polypeptide(L)'
;MAQEEDQNLAVEIHRGHRKAMEQLIRMHKDRLFTYASYMISREEEAKDVIQEAFMKAYTALTVKYDEPKCRSLAIRAWLFRIVRHIALNKIRSIQR
;
A
#
# COMPACT_ATOMS: atom_id res chain seq x y z
N MET A 1 -6.02 -10.11 16.73
CA MET A 1 -5.82 -8.65 16.88
C MET A 1 -5.26 -8.01 15.61
N ALA A 2 -3.95 -7.93 15.35
CA ALA A 2 -3.42 -7.16 14.19
C ALA A 2 -3.87 -7.65 12.80
N GLN A 3 -4.16 -8.94 12.62
CA GLN A 3 -4.58 -9.50 11.34
C GLN A 3 -6.09 -9.33 11.08
N GLU A 4 -6.91 -9.22 12.14
CA GLU A 4 -8.36 -8.97 12.04
C GLU A 4 -8.65 -7.48 11.80
N GLU A 5 -7.87 -6.59 12.45
CA GLU A 5 -7.92 -5.15 12.18
C GLU A 5 -7.56 -4.87 10.71
N ASP A 6 -6.51 -5.50 10.18
CA ASP A 6 -6.10 -5.40 8.77
C ASP A 6 -7.22 -5.84 7.79
N GLN A 7 -7.98 -6.90 8.11
CA GLN A 7 -9.01 -7.44 7.21
C GLN A 7 -10.23 -6.53 7.07
N ASN A 8 -10.62 -5.83 8.13
CA ASN A 8 -11.81 -4.96 8.06
C ASN A 8 -11.50 -3.63 7.36
N LEU A 9 -10.26 -3.13 7.45
CA LEU A 9 -9.88 -1.85 6.87
C LEU A 9 -10.12 -1.77 5.35
N ALA A 10 -9.89 -2.85 4.61
CA ALA A 10 -10.13 -2.89 3.17
C ALA A 10 -11.61 -2.63 2.81
N VAL A 11 -12.53 -3.24 3.56
CA VAL A 11 -13.97 -3.10 3.37
C VAL A 11 -14.43 -1.70 3.79
N GLU A 12 -13.93 -1.20 4.92
CA GLU A 12 -14.28 0.14 5.40
C GLU A 12 -13.80 1.24 4.44
N ILE A 13 -12.61 1.10 3.86
CA ILE A 13 -12.11 2.00 2.80
C ILE A 13 -13.01 1.93 1.57
N HIS A 14 -13.38 0.72 1.13
CA HIS A 14 -14.26 0.52 -0.02
C HIS A 14 -15.62 1.20 0.16
N ARG A 15 -16.17 1.17 1.39
CA ARG A 15 -17.42 1.84 1.76
C ARG A 15 -17.29 3.37 1.91
N GLY A 16 -16.11 3.93 1.70
CA GLY A 16 -15.86 5.37 1.72
C GLY A 16 -15.43 5.93 3.08
N HIS A 17 -15.12 5.09 4.07
CA HIS A 17 -14.65 5.56 5.37
C HIS A 17 -13.19 6.02 5.31
N ARG A 18 -12.99 7.33 5.09
CA ARG A 18 -11.65 7.95 4.97
C ARG A 18 -10.72 7.68 6.17
N LYS A 19 -11.27 7.62 7.39
CA LYS A 19 -10.50 7.29 8.60
C LYS A 19 -9.84 5.91 8.53
N ALA A 20 -10.46 4.94 7.85
CA ALA A 20 -9.88 3.62 7.66
C ALA A 20 -8.63 3.67 6.76
N MET A 21 -8.59 4.58 5.78
CA MET A 21 -7.39 4.79 4.96
C MET A 21 -6.25 5.40 5.79
N GLU A 22 -6.54 6.39 6.64
CA GLU A 22 -5.55 6.99 7.54
C GLU A 22 -4.96 5.94 8.50
N GLN A 23 -5.81 5.07 9.05
CA GLN A 23 -5.39 3.97 9.90
C GLN A 23 -4.50 2.98 9.15
N LEU A 24 -4.88 2.59 7.92
CA LEU A 24 -4.08 1.71 7.07
C LEU A 24 -2.67 2.32 6.82
N ILE A 25 -2.61 3.61 6.47
CA ILE A 25 -1.34 4.31 6.26
C ILE A 25 -0.52 4.27 7.54
N ARG A 26 -1.08 4.67 8.69
CA ARG A 26 -0.38 4.72 9.97
C ARG A 26 0.19 3.36 10.37
N MET A 27 -0.54 2.28 10.12
CA MET A 27 -0.13 0.91 10.50
C MET A 27 0.98 0.33 9.62
N HIS A 28 1.03 0.73 8.34
CA HIS A 28 1.93 0.10 7.37
C HIS A 28 3.06 1.00 6.86
N LYS A 29 2.93 2.33 6.95
CA LYS A 29 3.88 3.29 6.37
C LYS A 29 5.32 2.97 6.76
N ASP A 30 5.62 2.83 8.05
CA ASP A 30 7.00 2.68 8.51
C ASP A 30 7.63 1.38 8.00
N ARG A 31 6.91 0.25 8.09
CA ARG A 31 7.40 -1.05 7.60
C ARG A 31 7.57 -1.08 6.09
N LEU A 32 6.63 -0.49 5.35
CA LEU A 32 6.72 -0.41 3.90
C LEU A 32 7.85 0.53 3.48
N PHE A 33 8.03 1.65 4.17
CA PHE A 33 9.11 2.59 3.93
C PHE A 33 10.47 1.94 4.17
N THR A 34 10.67 1.28 5.31
CA THR A 34 11.88 0.49 5.57
C THR A 34 12.15 -0.52 4.45
N TYR A 35 11.12 -1.24 4.01
CA TYR A 35 11.24 -2.18 2.90
C TYR A 35 11.63 -1.51 1.57
N ALA A 36 11.02 -0.37 1.22
CA ALA A 36 11.36 0.39 0.02
C ALA A 36 12.79 0.94 0.07
N SER A 37 13.24 1.43 1.23
CA SER A 37 14.60 1.95 1.44
C SER A 37 15.68 0.87 1.30
N TYR A 38 15.37 -0.40 1.58
CA TYR A 38 16.28 -1.50 1.27
C TYR A 38 16.36 -1.82 -0.24
N MET A 39 15.37 -1.41 -1.03
CA MET A 39 15.36 -1.63 -2.48
C MET A 39 15.99 -0.48 -3.25
N ILE A 40 15.83 0.75 -2.77
CA ILE A 40 16.31 1.98 -3.42
C ILE A 40 17.13 2.79 -2.41
N SER A 41 18.41 3.00 -2.71
CA SER A 41 19.35 3.67 -1.80
C SER A 41 19.07 5.15 -1.55
N ARG A 42 18.21 5.79 -2.34
CA ARG A 42 17.84 7.20 -2.19
C ARG A 42 16.56 7.33 -1.40
N GLU A 43 16.62 7.98 -0.24
CA GLU A 43 15.49 8.12 0.69
C GLU A 43 14.28 8.82 0.04
N GLU A 44 14.50 9.89 -0.72
CA GLU A 44 13.42 10.61 -1.42
C GLU A 44 12.71 9.72 -2.43
N GLU A 45 13.46 8.88 -3.15
CA GLU A 45 12.87 7.92 -4.08
C GLU A 45 12.01 6.88 -3.36
N ALA A 46 12.43 6.44 -2.16
CA ALA A 46 11.64 5.54 -1.32
C ALA A 46 10.37 6.23 -0.80
N LYS A 47 10.42 7.51 -0.41
CA LYS A 47 9.22 8.27 0.00
C LYS A 47 8.19 8.33 -1.13
N ASP A 48 8.63 8.63 -2.35
CA ASP A 48 7.76 8.63 -3.53
C ASP A 48 7.12 7.27 -3.80
N VAL A 49 7.91 6.18 -3.71
CA VAL A 49 7.39 4.81 -3.86
C VAL A 49 6.25 4.56 -2.89
N ILE A 50 6.40 4.97 -1.63
CA ILE A 50 5.36 4.80 -0.61
C ILE A 50 4.13 5.65 -0.89
N GLN A 51 4.31 6.90 -1.29
CA GLN A 51 3.19 7.75 -1.69
C GLN A 51 2.41 7.14 -2.85
N GLU A 52 3.11 6.75 -3.92
CA GLU A 52 2.49 6.11 -5.09
C GLU A 52 1.81 4.79 -4.72
N ALA A 53 2.41 4.00 -3.82
CA ALA A 53 1.82 2.76 -3.35
C ALA A 53 0.48 2.98 -2.65
N PHE A 54 0.41 3.95 -1.74
CA PHE A 54 -0.85 4.26 -1.04
C PHE A 54 -1.89 4.90 -1.96
N MET A 55 -1.49 5.72 -2.92
CA MET A 55 -2.41 6.24 -3.95
C MET A 55 -3.02 5.09 -4.77
N LYS A 56 -2.19 4.16 -5.26
CA LYS A 56 -2.67 2.98 -6.00
C LYS A 56 -3.53 2.07 -5.14
N ALA A 57 -3.18 1.92 -3.87
CA ALA A 57 -3.98 1.14 -2.93
C ALA A 57 -5.38 1.76 -2.75
N TYR A 58 -5.44 3.07 -2.51
CA TYR A 58 -6.70 3.79 -2.38
C TYR A 58 -7.58 3.66 -3.62
N THR A 59 -7.03 3.92 -4.82
CA THR A 59 -7.77 3.76 -6.08
C THR A 59 -8.24 2.32 -6.28
N ALA A 60 -7.42 1.32 -5.94
CA ALA A 60 -7.81 -0.07 -6.09
C ALA A 60 -8.99 -0.43 -5.18
N LEU A 61 -8.92 -0.05 -3.91
CA LEU A 61 -9.94 -0.37 -2.90
C LEU A 61 -11.26 0.40 -3.12
N THR A 62 -11.21 1.63 -3.64
CA THR A 62 -12.40 2.49 -3.80
C THR A 62 -13.02 2.43 -5.19
N VAL A 63 -12.23 2.20 -6.24
CA VAL A 63 -12.71 2.30 -7.64
C VAL A 63 -12.68 0.96 -8.36
N LYS A 64 -11.70 0.09 -8.08
CA LYS A 64 -11.44 -1.10 -8.91
C LYS A 64 -11.96 -2.41 -8.32
N TYR A 65 -11.98 -2.53 -7.01
CA TYR A 65 -12.35 -3.77 -6.33
C TYR A 65 -13.76 -3.66 -5.79
N ASP A 66 -14.47 -4.78 -5.81
CA ASP A 66 -15.75 -5.00 -5.16
C ASP A 66 -15.54 -5.42 -3.70
N GLU A 67 -16.59 -5.25 -2.88
CA GLU A 67 -16.54 -5.56 -1.45
C GLU A 67 -16.08 -7.01 -1.14
N PRO A 68 -16.56 -8.07 -1.83
CA PRO A 68 -16.11 -9.44 -1.57
C PRO A 68 -14.60 -9.61 -1.75
N LYS A 69 -14.03 -8.99 -2.79
CA LYS A 69 -12.58 -9.00 -3.02
C LYS A 69 -11.84 -8.27 -1.91
N CYS A 70 -12.31 -7.09 -1.51
CA CYS A 70 -11.74 -6.35 -0.38
C CYS A 70 -11.75 -7.17 0.92
N ARG A 71 -12.84 -7.91 1.19
CA ARG A 71 -12.99 -8.77 2.38
C ARG A 71 -11.99 -9.94 2.41
N SER A 72 -11.72 -10.55 1.26
CA SER A 72 -10.74 -11.64 1.14
C SER A 72 -9.28 -11.17 1.00
N LEU A 73 -9.06 -9.85 0.90
CA LEU A 73 -7.75 -9.30 0.56
C LEU A 73 -6.79 -9.41 1.74
N ALA A 74 -5.67 -10.11 1.53
CA ALA A 74 -4.54 -10.06 2.44
C ALA A 74 -3.80 -8.72 2.30
N ILE A 75 -4.35 -7.65 2.89
CA ILE A 75 -3.96 -6.26 2.62
C ILE A 75 -2.47 -6.02 2.84
N ARG A 76 -1.89 -6.59 3.88
CA ARG A 76 -0.46 -6.48 4.18
C ARG A 76 0.40 -7.00 3.04
N ALA A 77 0.23 -8.28 2.68
CA ALA A 77 0.99 -8.90 1.60
C ALA A 77 0.77 -8.19 0.26
N TRP A 78 -0.46 -7.73 0.01
CA TRP A 78 -0.80 -6.97 -1.18
C TRP A 78 -0.11 -5.60 -1.24
N LEU A 79 -0.02 -4.86 -0.13
CA LEU A 79 0.71 -3.59 -0.05
C LEU A 79 2.21 -3.78 -0.35
N PHE A 80 2.85 -4.81 0.22
CA PHE A 80 4.24 -5.13 -0.09
C PHE A 80 4.45 -5.43 -1.58
N ARG A 81 3.48 -6.09 -2.24
CA ARG A 81 3.54 -6.34 -3.69
C ARG A 81 3.44 -5.04 -4.49
N ILE A 82 2.57 -4.12 -4.11
CA ILE A 82 2.46 -2.79 -4.75
C ILE A 82 3.78 -2.04 -4.62
N VAL A 83 4.32 -1.93 -3.41
CA VAL A 83 5.60 -1.25 -3.14
C VAL A 83 6.72 -1.86 -3.95
N ARG A 84 6.88 -3.19 -3.92
CA ARG A 84 7.89 -3.89 -4.71
C ARG A 84 7.77 -3.58 -6.20
N HIS A 85 6.57 -3.61 -6.74
CA HIS A 85 6.33 -3.35 -8.16
C HIS A 85 6.74 -1.91 -8.55
N ILE A 86 6.34 -0.92 -7.75
CA ILE A 86 6.71 0.48 -8.01
C ILE A 86 8.21 0.68 -7.86
N ALA A 87 8.83 0.15 -6.80
CA ALA A 87 10.26 0.27 -6.58
C ALA A 87 11.07 -0.34 -7.72
N LEU A 88 10.72 -1.54 -8.19
CA LEU A 88 11.40 -2.17 -9.33
C LEU A 88 11.26 -1.36 -10.63
N ASN A 89 10.10 -0.74 -10.86
CA ASN A 89 9.92 0.13 -12.01
C ASN A 89 10.80 1.39 -11.93
N LYS A 90 10.92 1.98 -10.73
CA LYS A 90 11.78 3.15 -10.50
C LYS A 90 13.26 2.82 -10.67
N ILE A 91 13.70 1.65 -10.18
CA ILE A 91 15.08 1.16 -10.40
C ILE A 91 15.38 1.02 -11.89
N ARG A 92 14.44 0.45 -12.66
CA ARG A 92 14.57 0.30 -14.11
C ARG A 92 14.63 1.63 -14.85
N SER A 93 13.90 2.65 -14.40
CA SER A 93 13.96 3.97 -15.02
C SER A 93 15.25 4.73 -14.70
N ILE A 94 15.86 4.48 -13.55
CA ILE A 94 17.16 5.08 -13.17
C ILE A 94 18.33 4.46 -13.94
N GLN A 95 18.21 3.19 -14.37
CA GLN A 95 19.24 2.49 -15.15
C GLN A 95 19.20 2.80 -16.66
N ARG A 96 18.23 3.58 -17.14
CA ARG A 96 18.13 4.03 -18.53
C ARG A 96 18.67 5.44 -18.68
#